data_AF-A0A417LFK9-F1
#
_entry.id   AF-A0A417LFK9-F1
#
_cell.length_a   1.000
_cell.length_b   1.000
_cell.length_c   1.000
_cell.angle_alpha   90.00
_cell.angle_beta   90.00
_cell.angle_gamma   90.00
#
_symmetry.space_group_name_H-M   'P 1'
#
loop_
_entity.id
_entity.type
_entity.pdbx_description
1 polymer ?
#
loop_
_entity_poly.entity_id
_entity_poly.type
_entity_poly.pdbx_seq_one_letter_code
_entity_poly.pdbx_strand_id
1 'polypeptide(L)'
;MAVTDRMELKTQKKEAALTVNELLYLIFFGVMLFSKGMGWYDGMRPYQLCLLIGMGCLGLKLILTKYTPWQLLATVVFGVLGILSWRCSAEKGMLTCVMMLIGMKDVRIKKVFQVGAVVWSSVFLYRILAFLIGWDKGILLVHKKLGAFIFRWSMGYPHPNVFHISYVILLAFLFYLLQQKGKKLFGWIIAALVGNVLIFIYSVSFTGFLLTGIYLMLVLYFELRSQFTKPEKVLVQCVLPAGLAFSLLAPLIPEGNRFYEFMNRLMNTRLRLSKYFLTQERITLFGQQFQLADKDLNMDNSYVFALMTYGVVVFALLMIAYFFTIRNLVKEDRRKELAITLGFLIAGISEPFLFNTSFKNVSLIFVGSYLLNDANPIRRQNIAWIGICTLGDRSLPKNVPAEKLAETLLLGLKRIGAAAGEKKYLIAALTCACVVIGGTAFGLTAQMPKEYLVPKSICDYSLQEVYYLDEEAAAKERANGSEVLYYMGEETPMFRFSGVTVTVEWMRGMIGAAILTGAAGTLLGTGIAEILEKRRKKSGQYE
;
A
#
# COMPACT_ATOMS: atom_id res chain seq x y z
N MET A 1 33.46 16.90 -30.42
CA MET A 1 33.39 15.82 -29.40
C MET A 1 33.51 16.35 -27.96
N ALA A 2 34.56 17.08 -27.57
CA ALA A 2 34.70 17.58 -26.18
C ALA A 2 33.65 18.63 -25.71
N VAL A 3 32.99 19.35 -26.63
CA VAL A 3 31.95 20.35 -26.31
C VAL A 3 30.58 19.70 -26.11
N THR A 4 30.26 18.67 -26.92
CA THR A 4 29.09 17.82 -26.77
C THR A 4 29.15 17.01 -25.47
N ASP A 5 30.31 16.44 -25.12
CA ASP A 5 30.51 15.77 -23.83
C ASP A 5 30.34 16.73 -22.64
N ARG A 6 30.85 17.97 -22.72
CA ARG A 6 30.64 18.98 -21.67
C ARG A 6 29.20 19.45 -21.55
N MET A 7 28.44 19.48 -22.65
CA MET A 7 27.01 19.79 -22.61
C MET A 7 26.22 18.62 -22.02
N GLU A 8 26.46 17.38 -22.44
CA GLU A 8 25.81 16.20 -21.86
C GLU A 8 26.13 16.05 -20.37
N LEU A 9 27.38 16.29 -19.95
CA LEU A 9 27.79 16.26 -18.56
C LEU A 9 27.20 17.42 -17.74
N LYS A 10 26.95 18.59 -18.35
CA LYS A 10 26.24 19.72 -17.72
C LYS A 10 24.73 19.45 -17.62
N THR A 11 24.14 18.80 -18.61
CA THR A 11 22.73 18.40 -18.63
C THR A 11 22.47 17.30 -17.59
N GLN A 12 23.32 16.27 -17.52
CA GLN A 12 23.32 15.27 -16.44
C GLN A 12 23.64 15.87 -15.06
N LYS A 13 24.51 16.88 -14.96
CA LYS A 13 24.76 17.61 -13.70
C LYS A 13 23.55 18.42 -13.23
N LYS A 14 22.78 19.02 -14.16
CA LYS A 14 21.50 19.71 -13.86
C LYS A 14 20.40 18.71 -13.46
N GLU A 15 20.38 17.53 -14.06
CA GLU A 15 19.43 16.46 -13.74
C GLU A 15 19.67 15.81 -12.36
N ALA A 16 20.79 16.03 -11.69
CA ALA A 16 21.11 15.35 -10.43
C ALA A 16 20.89 16.19 -9.16
N ALA A 17 20.75 17.51 -9.26
CA ALA A 17 20.54 18.35 -8.07
C ALA A 17 19.10 18.26 -7.57
N LEU A 18 18.90 18.05 -6.26
CA LEU A 18 17.59 18.11 -5.61
C LEU A 18 17.23 19.59 -5.41
N THR A 19 16.01 20.01 -5.76
CA THR A 19 15.54 21.38 -5.46
C THR A 19 14.90 21.44 -4.07
N VAL A 20 14.82 22.63 -3.48
CA VAL A 20 14.10 22.83 -2.21
C VAL A 20 12.62 22.45 -2.35
N ASN A 21 11.97 22.83 -3.46
CA ASN A 21 10.58 22.46 -3.75
C ASN A 21 10.36 20.95 -3.84
N GLU A 22 11.34 20.22 -4.38
CA GLU A 22 11.28 18.76 -4.45
C GLU A 22 11.50 18.14 -3.07
N LEU A 23 12.49 18.62 -2.30
CA LEU A 23 12.75 18.15 -0.94
C LEU A 23 11.52 18.30 -0.03
N LEU A 24 10.87 19.47 -0.06
CA LEU A 24 9.68 19.74 0.76
C LEU A 24 8.55 18.76 0.44
N TYR A 25 8.35 18.42 -0.83
CA TYR A 25 7.38 17.40 -1.22
C TYR A 25 7.79 16.00 -0.75
N LEU A 26 9.08 15.64 -0.88
CA LEU A 26 9.58 14.34 -0.42
C LEU A 26 9.44 14.18 1.10
N ILE A 27 9.63 15.25 1.87
CA ILE A 27 9.38 15.25 3.33
C ILE A 27 7.89 15.08 3.61
N PHE A 28 7.02 15.87 2.96
CA PHE A 28 5.56 15.73 3.09
C PHE A 28 5.10 14.31 2.79
N PHE A 29 5.50 13.78 1.63
CA PHE A 29 5.14 12.44 1.20
C PHE A 29 5.72 11.38 2.15
N GLY A 30 7.00 11.48 2.51
CA GLY A 30 7.68 10.52 3.39
C GLY A 30 7.07 10.45 4.79
N VAL A 31 6.79 11.59 5.43
CA VAL A 31 6.19 11.65 6.78
C VAL A 31 4.77 11.10 6.77
N MET A 32 3.96 11.45 5.77
CA MET A 32 2.59 10.96 5.68
C MET A 32 2.52 9.48 5.31
N LEU A 33 3.42 9.03 4.45
CA LEU A 33 3.56 7.62 4.10
C LEU A 33 4.04 6.80 5.30
N PHE A 34 4.99 7.31 6.09
CA PHE A 34 5.42 6.70 7.36
C PHE A 34 4.24 6.53 8.32
N SER A 35 3.47 7.60 8.52
CA SER A 35 2.30 7.60 9.40
C SER A 35 1.28 6.52 9.02
N LYS A 36 0.95 6.42 7.71
CA LYS A 36 0.02 5.40 7.21
C LYS A 36 0.61 3.99 7.20
N GLY A 37 1.92 3.84 6.97
CA GLY A 37 2.61 2.55 7.05
C GLY A 37 2.76 2.04 8.48
N MET A 38 2.81 2.94 9.46
CA MET A 38 2.65 2.61 10.87
C MET A 38 1.20 2.27 11.25
N GLY A 39 0.23 2.31 10.33
CA GLY A 39 -1.16 1.99 10.65
C GLY A 39 -1.90 3.07 11.44
N TRP A 40 -1.30 4.26 11.64
CA TRP A 40 -1.96 5.36 12.34
C TRP A 40 -3.07 5.99 11.50
N TYR A 41 -4.20 6.27 12.15
CA TYR A 41 -5.40 6.82 11.52
C TYR A 41 -5.85 8.11 12.21
N ASP A 42 -6.86 8.76 11.63
CA ASP A 42 -7.33 10.05 12.14
C ASP A 42 -7.90 9.92 13.56
N GLY A 43 -7.63 10.90 14.40
CA GLY A 43 -7.90 10.84 15.85
C GLY A 43 -6.70 10.40 16.71
N MET A 44 -5.69 9.74 16.15
CA MET A 44 -4.48 9.39 16.90
C MET A 44 -3.50 10.58 16.98
N ARG A 45 -2.97 10.88 18.18
CA ARG A 45 -1.99 11.98 18.38
C ARG A 45 -0.76 11.86 17.45
N PRO A 46 -0.13 10.69 17.27
CA PRO A 46 1.00 10.56 16.34
C PRO A 46 0.63 10.87 14.88
N TYR A 47 -0.59 10.50 14.44
CA TYR A 47 -1.07 10.84 13.10
C TYR A 47 -1.21 12.35 12.91
N GLN A 48 -1.78 13.05 13.90
CA GLN A 48 -1.97 14.50 13.85
C GLN A 48 -0.63 15.26 13.79
N LEU A 49 0.39 14.80 14.52
CA LEU A 49 1.73 15.38 14.46
C LEU A 49 2.35 15.22 13.05
N CYS A 50 2.27 14.02 12.48
CA CYS A 50 2.74 13.77 11.12
C CYS A 50 1.99 14.63 10.10
N LEU A 51 0.68 14.76 10.26
CA LEU A 51 -0.16 15.60 9.39
C LEU A 51 0.27 17.07 9.47
N LEU A 52 0.51 17.61 10.67
CA LEU A 52 0.96 18.98 10.86
C LEU A 52 2.31 19.24 10.16
N ILE A 53 3.29 18.36 10.40
CA ILE A 53 4.63 18.47 9.79
C ILE A 53 4.53 18.37 8.27
N GLY A 54 3.81 17.37 7.77
CA GLY A 54 3.64 17.15 6.33
C GLY A 54 2.95 18.33 5.65
N MET A 55 1.82 18.79 6.19
CA MET A 55 1.07 19.91 5.64
C MET A 55 1.85 21.22 5.72
N GLY A 56 2.66 21.43 6.76
CA GLY A 56 3.58 22.56 6.85
C GLY A 56 4.61 22.58 5.73
N CYS A 57 5.25 21.42 5.44
CA CYS A 57 6.19 21.30 4.32
C CYS A 57 5.51 21.51 2.97
N LEU A 58 4.30 20.98 2.77
CA LEU A 58 3.55 21.18 1.54
C LEU A 58 3.12 22.64 1.36
N GLY A 59 2.63 23.29 2.42
CA GLY A 59 2.25 24.71 2.40
C GLY A 59 3.44 25.59 1.99
N LEU A 60 4.61 25.37 2.61
CA LEU A 60 5.84 26.07 2.24
C LEU A 60 6.22 25.79 0.78
N LYS A 61 6.10 24.54 0.32
CA LYS A 61 6.32 24.21 -1.10
C LYS A 61 5.42 25.01 -2.02
N LEU A 62 4.11 25.04 -1.76
CA LEU A 62 3.16 25.72 -2.65
C LEU A 62 3.45 27.22 -2.75
N ILE A 63 3.91 27.85 -1.66
CA ILE A 63 4.33 29.26 -1.64
C ILE A 63 5.61 29.49 -2.46
N LEU A 64 6.56 28.56 -2.37
CA LEU A 64 7.88 28.65 -3.04
C LEU A 64 7.87 28.18 -4.50
N THR A 65 6.75 27.67 -4.99
CA THR A 65 6.63 27.13 -6.35
C THR A 65 6.12 28.20 -7.32
N LYS A 66 6.71 28.27 -8.52
CA LYS A 66 6.29 29.20 -9.59
C LYS A 66 5.30 28.54 -10.52
N TYR A 67 4.16 29.15 -10.82
CA TYR A 67 3.08 28.59 -11.62
C TYR A 67 2.87 29.24 -12.97
N THR A 68 2.58 28.42 -13.97
CA THR A 68 1.86 28.88 -15.17
C THR A 68 0.40 29.12 -14.80
N PRO A 69 -0.35 29.97 -15.53
CA PRO A 69 -1.76 30.21 -15.27
C PRO A 69 -2.60 28.93 -15.19
N TRP A 70 -2.34 27.96 -16.07
CA TRP A 70 -3.00 26.65 -16.05
C TRP A 70 -2.68 25.85 -14.78
N GLN A 71 -1.40 25.76 -14.41
CA GLN A 71 -1.00 25.02 -13.21
C GLN A 71 -1.56 25.67 -11.94
N LEU A 72 -1.61 27.01 -11.89
CA LEU A 72 -2.21 27.74 -10.80
C LEU A 72 -3.71 27.47 -10.73
N LEU A 73 -4.42 27.56 -11.86
CA LEU A 73 -5.84 27.26 -11.95
C LEU A 73 -6.14 25.83 -11.46
N ALA A 74 -5.42 24.83 -11.97
CA ALA A 74 -5.59 23.44 -11.55
C ALA A 74 -5.34 23.29 -10.03
N THR A 75 -4.26 23.90 -9.51
CA THR A 75 -3.93 23.86 -8.08
C THR A 75 -5.01 24.49 -7.21
N VAL A 76 -5.53 25.66 -7.61
CA VAL A 76 -6.58 26.38 -6.89
C VAL A 76 -7.91 25.63 -6.96
N VAL A 77 -8.32 25.16 -8.14
CA VAL A 77 -9.58 24.42 -8.32
C VAL A 77 -9.57 23.15 -7.48
N PHE A 78 -8.54 22.31 -7.60
CA PHE A 78 -8.45 21.09 -6.78
C PHE A 78 -8.35 21.43 -5.29
N GLY A 79 -7.57 22.46 -4.92
CA GLY A 79 -7.41 22.90 -3.53
C GLY A 79 -8.73 23.36 -2.89
N VAL A 80 -9.48 24.24 -3.55
CA VAL A 80 -10.78 24.73 -3.08
C VAL A 80 -11.78 23.58 -2.95
N LEU A 81 -11.84 22.70 -3.96
CA LEU A 81 -12.72 21.55 -3.94
C LEU A 81 -12.36 20.54 -2.83
N GLY A 82 -11.07 20.33 -2.56
CA GLY A 82 -10.60 19.51 -1.45
C GLY A 82 -11.03 20.05 -0.10
N ILE A 83 -10.94 21.37 0.10
CA ILE A 83 -11.38 22.05 1.32
C ILE A 83 -12.90 21.99 1.46
N LEU A 84 -13.64 22.28 0.39
CA LEU A 84 -15.10 22.26 0.38
C LEU A 84 -15.62 20.85 0.68
N SER A 85 -15.04 19.83 0.05
CA SER A 85 -15.38 18.42 0.29
C SER A 85 -15.10 18.01 1.74
N TRP A 86 -13.96 18.42 2.31
CA TRP A 86 -13.66 18.17 3.72
C TRP A 86 -14.67 18.86 4.66
N ARG A 87 -15.06 20.10 4.37
CA ARG A 87 -16.07 20.82 5.17
C ARG A 87 -17.44 20.15 5.12
N CYS A 88 -17.85 19.65 3.95
CA CYS A 88 -19.15 18.99 3.78
C CYS A 88 -19.18 17.55 4.31
N SER A 89 -18.07 16.81 4.20
CA SER A 89 -18.02 15.40 4.60
C SER A 89 -17.45 15.16 6.01
N ALA A 90 -16.80 16.15 6.62
CA ALA A 90 -15.90 16.00 7.77
C ALA A 90 -14.77 14.97 7.61
N GLU A 91 -14.61 14.39 6.42
CA GLU A 91 -13.58 13.41 6.12
C GLU A 91 -12.34 14.08 5.50
N LYS A 92 -11.17 13.88 6.13
CA LYS A 92 -9.91 14.48 5.65
C LYS A 92 -9.33 13.77 4.42
N GLY A 93 -9.83 12.58 4.08
CA GLY A 93 -9.27 11.73 3.03
C GLY A 93 -9.19 12.39 1.66
N MET A 94 -10.22 13.13 1.24
CA MET A 94 -10.20 13.82 -0.05
C MET A 94 -9.22 14.99 -0.06
N LEU A 95 -9.15 15.76 1.02
CA LEU A 95 -8.18 16.84 1.15
C LEU A 95 -6.76 16.29 1.01
N THR A 96 -6.44 15.18 1.68
CA THR A 96 -5.12 14.55 1.54
C THR A 96 -4.85 14.01 0.13
N CYS A 97 -5.88 13.58 -0.62
CA CYS A 97 -5.76 13.14 -2.02
C CYS A 97 -5.37 14.31 -2.93
N VAL A 98 -6.11 15.41 -2.80
CA VAL A 98 -5.85 16.66 -3.52
C VAL A 98 -4.45 17.18 -3.21
N MET A 99 -4.06 17.20 -1.94
CA MET A 99 -2.76 17.72 -1.49
C MET A 99 -1.58 16.90 -2.05
N MET A 100 -1.73 15.59 -2.13
CA MET A 100 -0.77 14.71 -2.79
C MET A 100 -0.67 14.99 -4.30
N LEU A 101 -1.80 15.27 -4.96
CA LEU A 101 -1.86 15.58 -6.39
C LEU A 101 -1.19 16.94 -6.70
N ILE A 102 -1.62 18.03 -6.03
CA ILE A 102 -1.11 19.38 -6.32
C ILE A 102 0.37 19.56 -5.98
N GLY A 103 0.88 18.78 -5.01
CA GLY A 103 2.27 18.80 -4.62
C GLY A 103 3.23 18.19 -5.64
N MET A 104 2.75 17.45 -6.65
CA MET A 104 3.61 16.75 -7.63
C MET A 104 4.29 17.66 -8.66
N LYS A 105 3.95 18.93 -8.66
CA LYS A 105 4.57 19.89 -9.56
C LYS A 105 6.09 19.96 -9.39
N ASP A 106 6.79 19.87 -10.52
CA ASP A 106 8.25 19.89 -10.63
C ASP A 106 8.95 18.85 -9.73
N VAL A 107 8.25 17.74 -9.42
CA VAL A 107 8.78 16.61 -8.64
C VAL A 107 9.05 15.43 -9.55
N ARG A 108 10.22 14.81 -9.42
CA ARG A 108 10.52 13.58 -10.13
C ARG A 108 9.85 12.39 -9.48
N ILE A 109 8.97 11.74 -10.22
CA ILE A 109 8.28 10.50 -9.82
C ILE A 109 9.28 9.46 -9.26
N LYS A 110 10.44 9.28 -9.93
CA LYS A 110 11.46 8.33 -9.49
C LYS A 110 11.94 8.58 -8.05
N LYS A 111 12.10 9.84 -7.64
CA LYS A 111 12.53 10.18 -6.27
C LYS A 111 11.43 9.93 -5.24
N VAL A 112 10.17 10.22 -5.60
CA VAL A 112 9.02 9.91 -4.75
C VAL A 112 8.93 8.40 -4.50
N PHE A 113 9.10 7.59 -5.54
CA PHE A 113 9.12 6.14 -5.42
C PHE A 113 10.33 5.61 -4.63
N GLN A 114 11.51 6.26 -4.74
CA GLN A 114 12.68 5.91 -3.91
C GLN A 114 12.43 6.16 -2.43
N VAL A 115 11.96 7.36 -2.06
CA VAL A 115 11.58 7.68 -0.67
C VAL A 115 10.48 6.74 -0.20
N GLY A 116 9.49 6.50 -1.05
CA GLY A 116 8.38 5.59 -0.75
C GLY A 116 8.82 4.17 -0.48
N ALA A 117 9.69 3.60 -1.32
CA ALA A 117 10.24 2.27 -1.14
C ALA A 117 11.00 2.13 0.18
N VAL A 118 11.85 3.11 0.51
CA VAL A 118 12.60 3.11 1.77
C VAL A 118 11.66 3.16 2.97
N VAL A 119 10.82 4.19 3.04
CA VAL A 119 9.91 4.40 4.17
C VAL A 119 8.96 3.22 4.34
N TRP A 120 8.31 2.79 3.26
CA TRP A 120 7.31 1.73 3.30
C TRP A 120 7.91 0.35 3.61
N SER A 121 9.07 0.02 3.04
CA SER A 121 9.76 -1.24 3.36
C SER A 121 10.19 -1.28 4.83
N SER A 122 10.73 -0.17 5.35
CA SER A 122 11.17 -0.09 6.74
C SER A 122 10.03 -0.26 7.73
N VAL A 123 8.92 0.46 7.55
CA VAL A 123 7.76 0.36 8.46
C VAL A 123 7.03 -0.98 8.30
N PHE A 124 6.90 -1.51 7.08
CA PHE A 124 6.28 -2.81 6.85
C PHE A 124 7.08 -3.94 7.49
N LEU A 125 8.42 -3.92 7.35
CA LEU A 125 9.31 -4.87 8.01
C LEU A 125 9.25 -4.73 9.53
N TYR A 126 9.30 -3.50 10.06
CA TYR A 126 9.14 -3.25 11.50
C TYR A 126 7.84 -3.86 12.02
N ARG A 127 6.72 -3.65 11.32
CA ARG A 127 5.41 -4.20 11.72
C ARG A 127 5.38 -5.72 11.75
N ILE A 128 5.96 -6.38 10.76
CA ILE A 128 6.07 -7.84 10.74
C ILE A 128 6.94 -8.34 11.89
N LEU A 129 8.12 -7.73 12.10
CA LEU A 129 9.04 -8.14 13.17
C LEU A 129 8.46 -7.90 14.56
N ALA A 130 7.83 -6.74 14.78
CA ALA A 130 7.16 -6.41 16.03
C ALA A 130 6.06 -7.41 16.37
N PHE A 131 5.31 -7.88 15.38
CA PHE A 131 4.32 -8.93 15.56
C PHE A 131 4.96 -10.29 15.88
N LEU A 132 5.93 -10.73 15.07
CA LEU A 132 6.55 -12.05 15.22
C LEU A 132 7.32 -12.20 16.54
N ILE A 133 7.89 -11.11 17.06
CA ILE A 133 8.57 -11.07 18.37
C ILE A 133 7.55 -10.94 19.52
N GLY A 134 6.30 -10.59 19.23
CA GLY A 134 5.23 -10.42 20.22
C GLY A 134 5.20 -9.03 20.88
N TRP A 135 5.94 -8.05 20.37
CA TRP A 135 5.91 -6.66 20.87
C TRP A 135 4.57 -5.98 20.54
N ASP A 136 4.06 -6.15 19.32
CA ASP A 136 2.78 -5.59 18.92
C ASP A 136 1.94 -6.61 18.15
N LYS A 137 0.94 -7.19 18.83
CA LYS A 137 0.01 -8.15 18.22
C LYS A 137 -1.02 -7.48 17.28
N GLY A 138 -1.13 -6.15 17.30
CA GLY A 138 -2.05 -5.38 16.45
C GLY A 138 -3.53 -5.59 16.79
N ILE A 139 -4.42 -5.33 15.84
CA ILE A 139 -5.86 -5.65 15.97
C ILE A 139 -6.11 -7.07 15.44
N LEU A 140 -6.84 -7.87 16.21
CA LEU A 140 -7.31 -9.20 15.81
C LEU A 140 -8.78 -9.12 15.43
N LEU A 141 -9.19 -9.80 14.36
CA LEU A 141 -10.60 -10.04 14.05
C LEU A 141 -10.87 -11.53 13.87
N VAL A 142 -12.03 -12.00 14.33
CA VAL A 142 -12.42 -13.41 14.23
C VAL A 142 -13.61 -13.54 13.30
N HIS A 143 -13.41 -14.25 12.19
CA HIS A 143 -14.46 -14.48 11.20
C HIS A 143 -14.56 -15.97 10.89
N LYS A 144 -15.78 -16.41 10.57
CA LYS A 144 -16.00 -17.74 10.00
C LYS A 144 -15.54 -17.75 8.54
N LYS A 145 -14.44 -18.45 8.27
CA LYS A 145 -13.85 -18.61 6.93
C LYS A 145 -13.44 -20.06 6.74
N LEU A 146 -13.62 -20.60 5.52
CA LEU A 146 -13.24 -21.98 5.19
C LEU A 146 -13.87 -23.03 6.14
N GLY A 147 -15.09 -22.78 6.62
CA GLY A 147 -15.81 -23.70 7.51
C GLY A 147 -15.43 -23.61 9.00
N ALA A 148 -14.38 -22.87 9.38
CA ALA A 148 -13.93 -22.72 10.77
C ALA A 148 -13.88 -21.24 11.19
N PHE A 149 -13.82 -20.98 12.50
CA PHE A 149 -13.49 -19.65 13.02
C PHE A 149 -11.98 -19.45 12.90
N ILE A 150 -11.57 -18.42 12.18
CA ILE A 150 -10.15 -18.15 11.91
C ILE A 150 -9.81 -16.75 12.37
N PHE A 151 -8.68 -16.64 13.06
CA PHE A 151 -8.11 -15.37 13.48
C PHE A 151 -7.51 -14.65 12.28
N ARG A 152 -7.76 -13.35 12.18
CA ARG A 152 -7.26 -12.50 11.11
C ARG A 152 -6.41 -11.42 11.72
N TRP A 153 -5.10 -11.56 11.55
CA TRP A 153 -4.13 -10.65 12.12
C TRP A 153 -3.94 -9.43 11.22
N SER A 154 -4.05 -8.25 11.81
CA SER A 154 -3.82 -6.99 11.11
C SER A 154 -2.38 -6.47 11.23
N MET A 155 -1.52 -7.06 12.07
CA MET A 155 -0.11 -6.69 12.20
C MET A 155 0.11 -5.18 12.46
N GLY A 156 -0.74 -4.59 13.29
CA GLY A 156 -0.70 -3.17 13.65
C GLY A 156 -1.44 -2.23 12.69
N TYR A 157 -2.08 -2.76 11.64
CA TYR A 157 -2.98 -2.00 10.78
C TYR A 157 -4.42 -1.98 11.32
N PRO A 158 -5.27 -1.03 10.89
CA PRO A 158 -6.67 -0.98 11.35
C PRO A 158 -7.51 -2.20 11.00
N HIS A 159 -7.13 -2.95 9.96
CA HIS A 159 -7.89 -4.09 9.47
C HIS A 159 -6.98 -5.10 8.72
N PRO A 160 -7.25 -6.41 8.75
CA PRO A 160 -6.45 -7.43 8.04
C PRO A 160 -6.37 -7.23 6.53
N ASN A 161 -7.43 -6.70 5.90
CA ASN A 161 -7.37 -6.35 4.47
C ASN A 161 -6.35 -5.24 4.21
N VAL A 162 -6.27 -4.26 5.12
CA VAL A 162 -5.33 -3.13 4.99
C VAL A 162 -3.90 -3.63 5.09
N PHE A 163 -3.62 -4.58 5.99
CA PHE A 163 -2.31 -5.23 6.07
C PHE A 163 -1.91 -5.86 4.72
N HIS A 164 -2.83 -6.61 4.09
CA HIS A 164 -2.56 -7.22 2.79
C HIS A 164 -2.40 -6.18 1.67
N ILE A 165 -3.22 -5.12 1.65
CA ILE A 165 -3.08 -4.01 0.69
C ILE A 165 -1.73 -3.31 0.87
N SER A 166 -1.23 -3.17 2.11
CA SER A 166 0.11 -2.62 2.36
C SER A 166 1.22 -3.44 1.69
N TYR A 167 1.05 -4.76 1.56
CA TYR A 167 1.95 -5.61 0.78
C TYR A 167 1.89 -5.29 -0.72
N VAL A 168 0.70 -5.08 -1.29
CA VAL A 168 0.54 -4.66 -2.71
C VAL A 168 1.25 -3.34 -2.97
N ILE A 169 1.14 -2.37 -2.05
CA ILE A 169 1.82 -1.07 -2.14
C ILE A 169 3.33 -1.24 -2.08
N LEU A 170 3.84 -2.12 -1.22
CA LEU A 170 5.26 -2.47 -1.18
C LEU A 170 5.73 -2.99 -2.54
N LEU A 171 4.99 -3.93 -3.13
CA LEU A 171 5.30 -4.45 -4.47
C LEU A 171 5.23 -3.36 -5.54
N ALA A 172 4.28 -2.42 -5.46
CA ALA A 172 4.21 -1.29 -6.38
C ALA A 172 5.49 -0.45 -6.35
N PHE A 173 6.03 -0.13 -5.17
CA PHE A 173 7.30 0.58 -5.05
C PHE A 173 8.49 -0.23 -5.59
N LEU A 174 8.59 -1.51 -5.22
CA LEU A 174 9.71 -2.36 -5.59
C LEU A 174 9.76 -2.63 -7.10
N PHE A 175 8.64 -3.02 -7.72
CA PHE A 175 8.59 -3.31 -9.15
C PHE A 175 8.78 -2.05 -10.02
N TYR A 176 8.36 -0.87 -9.54
CA TYR A 176 8.67 0.38 -10.21
C TYR A 176 10.18 0.65 -10.28
N LEU A 177 10.91 0.39 -9.18
CA LEU A 177 12.34 0.71 -9.05
C LEU A 177 13.29 -0.37 -9.56
N LEU A 178 12.95 -1.66 -9.41
CA LEU A 178 13.88 -2.77 -9.69
C LEU A 178 14.12 -3.01 -11.18
N GLN A 179 13.23 -2.54 -12.07
CA GLN A 179 13.35 -2.56 -13.53
C GLN A 179 13.93 -3.87 -14.13
N GLN A 180 13.49 -5.02 -13.61
CA GLN A 180 14.01 -6.33 -14.02
C GLN A 180 13.30 -6.82 -15.29
N LYS A 181 14.06 -7.53 -16.15
CA LYS A 181 13.53 -8.15 -17.38
C LYS A 181 13.90 -9.63 -17.45
N GLY A 182 13.17 -10.37 -18.27
CA GLY A 182 13.44 -11.79 -18.56
C GLY A 182 13.41 -12.69 -17.32
N LYS A 183 14.36 -13.63 -17.22
CA LYS A 183 14.40 -14.63 -16.11
C LYS A 183 14.42 -14.01 -14.71
N LYS A 184 15.05 -12.83 -14.56
CA LYS A 184 15.10 -12.13 -13.26
C LYS A 184 13.72 -11.63 -12.85
N LEU A 185 12.93 -11.10 -13.78
CA LEU A 185 11.55 -10.68 -13.50
C LEU A 185 10.71 -11.85 -12.98
N PHE A 186 10.82 -13.01 -13.63
CA PHE A 186 10.09 -14.21 -13.22
C PHE A 186 10.46 -14.64 -11.79
N GLY A 187 11.74 -14.61 -11.44
CA GLY A 187 12.20 -14.86 -10.07
C GLY A 187 11.60 -13.90 -9.04
N TRP A 188 11.54 -12.60 -9.35
CA TRP A 188 10.91 -11.60 -8.48
C TRP A 188 9.39 -11.77 -8.36
N ILE A 189 8.71 -12.19 -9.43
CA ILE A 189 7.27 -12.49 -9.40
C ILE A 189 7.01 -13.71 -8.52
N ILE A 190 7.80 -14.78 -8.64
CA ILE A 190 7.69 -15.94 -7.75
C ILE A 190 7.92 -15.53 -6.30
N ALA A 191 8.96 -14.75 -6.02
CA ALA A 191 9.21 -14.26 -4.66
C ALA A 191 8.02 -13.42 -4.13
N ALA A 192 7.42 -12.59 -4.98
CA ALA A 192 6.23 -11.82 -4.63
C ALA A 192 4.98 -12.70 -4.40
N LEU A 193 4.83 -13.81 -5.13
CA LEU A 193 3.74 -14.78 -4.91
C LEU A 193 3.95 -15.57 -3.62
N VAL A 194 5.18 -15.97 -3.29
CA VAL A 194 5.51 -16.60 -2.00
C VAL A 194 5.18 -15.63 -0.87
N GLY A 195 5.60 -14.36 -0.97
CA GLY A 195 5.22 -13.34 0.00
C GLY A 195 3.70 -13.14 0.08
N ASN A 196 2.98 -13.18 -1.05
CA ASN A 196 1.52 -13.09 -1.07
C ASN A 196 0.85 -14.22 -0.25
N VAL A 197 1.36 -15.45 -0.37
CA VAL A 197 0.89 -16.60 0.44
C VAL A 197 1.21 -16.40 1.92
N LEU A 198 2.43 -15.96 2.26
CA LEU A 198 2.83 -15.71 3.64
C LEU A 198 1.94 -14.64 4.30
N ILE A 199 1.68 -13.53 3.61
CA ILE A 199 0.79 -12.48 4.11
C ILE A 199 -0.65 -13.00 4.25
N PHE A 200 -1.12 -13.81 3.30
CA PHE A 200 -2.45 -14.42 3.34
C PHE A 200 -2.65 -15.36 4.54
N ILE A 201 -1.62 -16.13 4.91
CA ILE A 201 -1.68 -17.05 6.06
C ILE A 201 -2.10 -16.30 7.32
N TYR A 202 -1.66 -15.06 7.52
CA TYR A 202 -2.03 -14.23 8.68
C TYR A 202 -3.27 -13.36 8.47
N SER A 203 -3.39 -12.72 7.30
CA SER A 203 -4.46 -11.76 7.02
C SER A 203 -5.81 -12.42 6.69
N VAL A 204 -5.76 -13.60 6.06
CA VAL A 204 -6.89 -14.31 5.44
C VAL A 204 -7.71 -13.38 4.55
N SER A 205 -7.03 -12.45 3.87
CA SER A 205 -7.65 -11.49 2.97
C SER A 205 -7.68 -12.03 1.54
N PHE A 206 -8.81 -12.62 1.14
CA PHE A 206 -9.02 -13.11 -0.23
C PHE A 206 -8.92 -11.97 -1.25
N THR A 207 -9.38 -10.77 -0.88
CA THR A 207 -9.37 -9.58 -1.74
C THR A 207 -7.95 -9.08 -1.97
N GLY A 208 -7.15 -8.98 -0.90
CA GLY A 208 -5.73 -8.64 -0.99
C GLY A 208 -4.91 -9.67 -1.77
N PHE A 209 -5.21 -10.97 -1.58
CA PHE A 209 -4.55 -12.06 -2.31
C PHE A 209 -4.81 -11.99 -3.81
N LEU A 210 -6.09 -11.85 -4.21
CA LEU A 210 -6.49 -11.72 -5.61
C LEU A 210 -5.91 -10.45 -6.24
N LEU A 211 -5.97 -9.32 -5.52
CA LEU A 211 -5.42 -8.05 -5.97
C LEU A 211 -3.92 -8.14 -6.28
N THR A 212 -3.15 -8.77 -5.39
CA THR A 212 -1.72 -9.01 -5.60
C THR A 212 -1.49 -9.82 -6.87
N GLY A 213 -2.27 -10.88 -7.08
CA GLY A 213 -2.23 -11.71 -8.28
C GLY A 213 -2.51 -10.91 -9.56
N ILE A 214 -3.59 -10.13 -9.58
CA ILE A 214 -3.97 -9.27 -10.72
C ILE A 214 -2.86 -8.26 -11.02
N TYR A 215 -2.32 -7.59 -10.00
CA TYR A 215 -1.22 -6.64 -10.19
C TYR A 215 0.02 -7.30 -10.79
N LEU A 216 0.45 -8.45 -10.26
CA LEU A 216 1.61 -9.18 -10.78
C LEU A 216 1.38 -9.71 -12.21
N MET A 217 0.15 -10.13 -12.54
CA MET A 217 -0.21 -10.51 -13.91
C MET A 217 -0.11 -9.33 -14.88
N LEU A 218 -0.56 -8.13 -14.47
CA LEU A 218 -0.40 -6.92 -15.29
C LEU A 218 1.07 -6.58 -15.52
N VAL A 219 1.90 -6.63 -14.46
CA VAL A 219 3.36 -6.42 -14.57
C VAL A 219 3.99 -7.42 -15.53
N LEU A 220 3.66 -8.70 -15.40
CA LEU A 220 4.18 -9.75 -16.27
C LEU A 220 3.76 -9.55 -17.73
N TYR A 221 2.45 -9.35 -17.96
CA TYR A 221 1.89 -9.18 -19.29
C TYR A 221 2.49 -7.97 -20.01
N PHE A 222 2.62 -6.83 -19.32
CA PHE A 222 3.17 -5.62 -19.93
C PHE A 222 4.68 -5.69 -20.22
N GLU A 223 5.45 -6.46 -19.43
CA GLU A 223 6.87 -6.67 -19.74
C GLU A 223 7.08 -7.72 -20.84
N LEU A 224 6.26 -8.78 -20.89
CA LEU A 224 6.36 -9.81 -21.93
C LEU A 224 5.90 -9.30 -23.31
N ARG A 225 4.97 -8.35 -23.35
CA ARG A 225 4.48 -7.80 -24.62
C ARG A 225 5.55 -6.93 -25.27
N SER A 226 5.84 -7.12 -26.56
CA SER A 226 6.80 -6.24 -27.25
C SER A 226 6.21 -4.87 -27.55
N GLN A 227 5.00 -4.83 -28.13
CA GLN A 227 4.24 -3.61 -28.42
C GLN A 227 2.74 -3.85 -28.23
N PHE A 228 2.02 -2.85 -27.72
CA PHE A 228 0.56 -2.92 -27.65
C PHE A 228 -0.09 -2.70 -29.01
N THR A 229 -0.96 -3.62 -29.38
CA THR A 229 -1.89 -3.52 -30.50
C THR A 229 -2.97 -2.47 -30.23
N LYS A 230 -3.67 -2.01 -31.27
CA LYS A 230 -4.78 -1.05 -31.12
C LYS A 230 -5.88 -1.58 -30.18
N PRO A 231 -6.35 -2.84 -30.28
CA PRO A 231 -7.32 -3.39 -29.34
C PRO A 231 -6.81 -3.41 -27.90
N GLU A 232 -5.56 -3.81 -27.65
CA GLU A 232 -4.97 -3.81 -26.32
C GLU A 232 -4.96 -2.40 -25.70
N LYS A 233 -4.60 -1.37 -26.50
CA LYS A 233 -4.64 0.03 -26.05
C LYS A 233 -6.05 0.50 -25.69
N VAL A 234 -7.07 0.02 -26.40
CA VAL A 234 -8.47 0.32 -26.10
C VAL A 234 -8.90 -0.39 -24.81
N LEU A 235 -8.63 -1.69 -24.69
CA LEU A 235 -8.96 -2.48 -23.50
C LEU A 235 -8.36 -1.89 -22.22
N VAL A 236 -7.10 -1.46 -22.28
CA VAL A 236 -6.43 -0.81 -21.15
C VAL A 236 -7.11 0.50 -20.76
N GLN A 237 -7.50 1.32 -21.72
CA GLN A 237 -8.23 2.57 -21.45
C GLN A 237 -9.66 2.29 -20.93
N CYS A 238 -10.25 1.14 -21.27
CA CYS A 238 -11.56 0.73 -20.80
C CYS A 238 -11.60 0.25 -19.34
N VAL A 239 -10.46 0.01 -18.68
CA VAL A 239 -10.45 -0.46 -17.28
C VAL A 239 -11.13 0.51 -16.33
N LEU A 240 -10.85 1.82 -16.45
CA LEU A 240 -11.50 2.85 -15.63
C LEU A 240 -13.02 2.93 -15.87
N PRO A 241 -13.53 3.14 -17.11
CA PRO A 241 -14.97 3.20 -17.33
C PRO A 241 -15.68 1.88 -17.02
N ALA A 242 -15.05 0.73 -17.23
CA ALA A 242 -15.62 -0.56 -16.84
C ALA A 242 -15.71 -0.70 -15.31
N GLY A 243 -14.67 -0.29 -14.57
CA GLY A 243 -14.68 -0.27 -13.10
C GLY A 243 -15.75 0.68 -12.54
N LEU A 244 -15.95 1.84 -13.16
CA LEU A 244 -17.02 2.79 -12.84
C LEU A 244 -18.40 2.21 -13.12
N ALA A 245 -18.62 1.67 -14.32
CA ALA A 245 -19.88 1.05 -14.71
C ALA A 245 -20.22 -0.11 -13.76
N PHE A 246 -19.26 -0.98 -13.46
CA PHE A 246 -19.47 -2.06 -12.51
C PHE A 246 -19.81 -1.53 -11.11
N SER A 247 -19.09 -0.52 -10.62
CA SER A 247 -19.29 -0.01 -9.25
C SER A 247 -20.58 0.79 -9.06
N LEU A 248 -21.06 1.47 -10.10
CA LEU A 248 -22.21 2.38 -10.02
C LEU A 248 -23.49 1.81 -10.64
N LEU A 249 -23.39 0.99 -11.70
CA LEU A 249 -24.56 0.46 -12.41
C LEU A 249 -24.93 -0.96 -11.94
N ALA A 250 -23.95 -1.82 -11.65
CA ALA A 250 -24.25 -3.18 -11.20
C ALA A 250 -25.05 -3.25 -9.89
N PRO A 251 -24.84 -2.35 -8.89
CA PRO A 251 -25.69 -2.32 -7.69
C PRO A 251 -27.15 -1.93 -7.97
N LEU A 252 -27.44 -1.21 -9.06
CA LEU A 252 -28.79 -0.75 -9.40
C LEU A 252 -29.64 -1.86 -10.04
N ILE A 253 -29.06 -3.02 -10.33
CA ILE A 253 -29.80 -4.17 -10.85
C ILE A 253 -30.77 -4.68 -9.76
N PRO A 254 -32.03 -5.00 -10.11
CA PRO A 254 -33.01 -5.51 -9.15
C PRO A 254 -32.54 -6.77 -8.42
N GLU A 255 -32.86 -6.85 -7.13
CA GLU A 255 -32.65 -8.06 -6.33
C GLU A 255 -33.50 -9.22 -6.87
N GLY A 256 -32.99 -10.45 -6.76
CA GLY A 256 -33.60 -11.61 -7.43
C GLY A 256 -33.17 -11.82 -8.88
N ASN A 257 -32.51 -10.85 -9.52
CA ASN A 257 -31.85 -11.09 -10.81
C ASN A 257 -30.67 -12.07 -10.62
N ARG A 258 -30.59 -13.13 -11.45
CA ARG A 258 -29.53 -14.15 -11.39
C ARG A 258 -28.12 -13.55 -11.46
N PHE A 259 -27.92 -12.55 -12.30
CA PHE A 259 -26.64 -11.87 -12.44
C PHE A 259 -26.28 -11.08 -11.17
N TYR A 260 -27.24 -10.34 -10.61
CA TYR A 260 -27.03 -9.59 -9.36
C TYR A 260 -26.68 -10.53 -8.22
N GLU A 261 -27.45 -11.60 -7.99
CA GLU A 261 -27.20 -12.56 -6.91
C GLU A 261 -25.83 -13.25 -7.05
N PHE A 262 -25.45 -13.60 -8.29
CA PHE A 262 -24.14 -14.17 -8.57
C PHE A 262 -23.01 -13.18 -8.25
N MET A 263 -23.10 -11.94 -8.72
CA MET A 263 -22.11 -10.89 -8.43
C MET A 263 -22.06 -10.53 -6.95
N ASN A 264 -23.20 -10.48 -6.28
CA ASN A 264 -23.29 -10.16 -4.85
C ASN A 264 -22.63 -11.25 -3.99
N ARG A 265 -22.80 -12.53 -4.34
CA ARG A 265 -22.08 -13.65 -3.71
C ARG A 265 -20.59 -13.57 -3.97
N LEU A 266 -20.19 -13.29 -5.22
CA LEU A 266 -18.78 -13.13 -5.59
C LEU A 266 -18.10 -11.99 -4.80
N MET A 267 -18.80 -10.88 -4.63
CA MET A 267 -18.33 -9.69 -3.92
C MET A 267 -18.59 -9.73 -2.40
N ASN A 268 -18.98 -10.88 -1.85
CA ASN A 268 -19.25 -11.08 -0.43
C ASN A 268 -20.16 -10.00 0.18
N THR A 269 -21.31 -9.75 -0.45
CA THR A 269 -22.36 -8.76 -0.06
C THR A 269 -22.03 -7.28 -0.29
N ARG A 270 -20.82 -6.94 -0.75
CA ARG A 270 -20.43 -5.53 -1.00
C ARG A 270 -21.26 -4.84 -2.07
N LEU A 271 -21.76 -5.60 -3.05
CA LEU A 271 -22.63 -5.05 -4.09
C LEU A 271 -23.96 -4.56 -3.49
N ARG A 272 -24.53 -5.31 -2.55
CA ARG A 272 -25.72 -4.92 -1.79
C ARG A 272 -25.47 -3.68 -0.92
N LEU A 273 -24.31 -3.58 -0.28
CA LEU A 273 -23.94 -2.38 0.49
C LEU A 273 -23.86 -1.15 -0.41
N SER A 274 -23.21 -1.24 -1.57
CA SER A 274 -23.19 -0.16 -2.56
C SER A 274 -24.60 0.24 -3.02
N LYS A 275 -25.50 -0.74 -3.22
CA LYS A 275 -26.91 -0.47 -3.59
C LYS A 275 -27.64 0.31 -2.51
N TYR A 276 -27.47 -0.06 -1.23
CA TYR A 276 -28.06 0.66 -0.11
C TYR A 276 -27.70 2.15 -0.18
N PHE A 277 -26.40 2.47 -0.25
CA PHE A 277 -25.96 3.86 -0.31
C PHE A 277 -26.43 4.61 -1.56
N LEU A 278 -26.42 3.97 -2.73
CA LEU A 278 -26.84 4.62 -3.98
C LEU A 278 -28.36 4.88 -4.08
N THR A 279 -29.18 4.18 -3.28
CA THR A 279 -30.65 4.25 -3.37
C THR A 279 -31.31 4.88 -2.16
N GLN A 280 -30.74 4.71 -0.97
CA GLN A 280 -31.31 5.21 0.29
C GLN A 280 -30.72 6.57 0.69
N GLU A 281 -29.48 6.85 0.31
CA GLU A 281 -28.83 8.11 0.63
C GLU A 281 -28.88 9.10 -0.54
N ARG A 282 -28.91 10.39 -0.24
CA ARG A 282 -28.94 11.43 -1.26
C ARG A 282 -27.56 11.61 -1.88
N ILE A 283 -27.48 11.79 -3.20
CA ILE A 283 -26.24 12.16 -3.88
C ILE A 283 -26.12 13.69 -3.85
N THR A 284 -25.03 14.21 -3.28
CA THR A 284 -24.78 15.66 -3.19
C THR A 284 -23.65 16.11 -4.12
N LEU A 285 -23.61 17.41 -4.43
CA LEU A 285 -22.59 17.97 -5.32
C LEU A 285 -21.19 18.00 -4.68
N PHE A 286 -21.10 18.30 -3.38
CA PHE A 286 -19.85 18.59 -2.66
C PHE A 286 -19.55 17.63 -1.50
N GLY A 287 -20.32 16.56 -1.36
CA GLY A 287 -20.16 15.56 -0.30
C GLY A 287 -21.14 15.74 0.85
N GLN A 288 -21.16 14.79 1.75
CA GLN A 288 -22.04 14.78 2.91
C GLN A 288 -21.46 13.93 4.04
N GLN A 289 -21.96 14.17 5.25
CA GLN A 289 -21.72 13.30 6.40
C GLN A 289 -22.80 12.23 6.46
N PHE A 290 -22.39 10.99 6.71
CA PHE A 290 -23.32 9.90 6.96
C PHE A 290 -23.53 9.74 8.46
N GLN A 291 -24.78 9.88 8.91
CA GLN A 291 -25.20 9.48 10.26
C GLN A 291 -25.89 8.11 10.14
N LEU A 292 -25.08 7.05 10.07
CA LEU A 292 -25.59 5.69 9.94
C LEU A 292 -26.12 5.21 11.30
N ALA A 293 -27.37 4.76 11.33
CA ALA A 293 -27.99 4.15 12.52
C ALA A 293 -27.38 2.77 12.84
N ASP A 294 -26.89 2.07 11.81
CA ASP A 294 -26.25 0.76 11.92
C ASP A 294 -24.74 0.89 11.66
N LYS A 295 -23.92 0.43 12.61
CA LYS A 295 -22.45 0.50 12.53
C LYS A 295 -21.86 -0.53 11.57
N ASP A 296 -22.65 -1.52 11.14
CA ASP A 296 -22.18 -2.59 10.24
C ASP A 296 -22.24 -2.18 8.75
N LEU A 297 -22.83 -1.02 8.43
CA LEU A 297 -22.92 -0.50 7.06
C LEU A 297 -21.63 0.19 6.62
N ASN A 298 -20.73 -0.57 5.97
CA ASN A 298 -19.48 -0.06 5.43
C ASN A 298 -19.52 0.12 3.90
N MET A 299 -18.98 1.24 3.40
CA MET A 299 -18.81 1.52 1.97
C MET A 299 -17.53 0.87 1.41
N ASP A 300 -17.61 -0.42 1.12
CA ASP A 300 -16.49 -1.24 0.63
C ASP A 300 -16.26 -1.15 -0.90
N ASN A 301 -16.30 0.06 -1.45
CA ASN A 301 -15.99 0.35 -2.85
C ASN A 301 -15.50 1.79 -2.98
N SER A 302 -14.29 1.99 -3.52
CA SER A 302 -13.67 3.32 -3.62
C SER A 302 -14.48 4.29 -4.48
N TYR A 303 -15.09 3.82 -5.57
CA TYR A 303 -15.83 4.70 -6.48
C TYR A 303 -17.13 5.17 -5.85
N VAL A 304 -17.89 4.25 -5.27
CA VAL A 304 -19.12 4.58 -4.53
C VAL A 304 -18.78 5.47 -3.33
N PHE A 305 -17.75 5.12 -2.56
CA PHE A 305 -17.28 5.93 -1.44
C PHE A 305 -16.92 7.35 -1.89
N ALA A 306 -16.17 7.51 -2.98
CA ALA A 306 -15.79 8.83 -3.44
C ALA A 306 -16.98 9.67 -3.95
N LEU A 307 -17.90 9.04 -4.68
CA LEU A 307 -19.12 9.71 -5.16
C LEU A 307 -20.00 10.16 -3.99
N MET A 308 -20.28 9.25 -3.07
CA MET A 308 -21.24 9.45 -2.00
C MET A 308 -20.69 10.34 -0.88
N THR A 309 -19.43 10.16 -0.49
CA THR A 309 -18.80 10.92 0.62
C THR A 309 -18.27 12.26 0.16
N TYR A 310 -17.61 12.32 -1.01
CA TYR A 310 -16.91 13.54 -1.43
C TYR A 310 -17.66 14.39 -2.46
N GLY A 311 -18.75 13.85 -3.01
CA GLY A 311 -19.65 14.55 -3.92
C GLY A 311 -19.31 14.40 -5.39
N VAL A 312 -20.32 14.63 -6.22
CA VAL A 312 -20.27 14.44 -7.68
C VAL A 312 -19.17 15.27 -8.34
N VAL A 313 -18.97 16.52 -7.91
CA VAL A 313 -18.04 17.46 -8.57
C VAL A 313 -16.60 16.97 -8.44
N VAL A 314 -16.19 16.63 -7.21
CA VAL A 314 -14.82 16.16 -6.94
C VAL A 314 -14.58 14.80 -7.58
N PHE A 315 -15.57 13.92 -7.48
CA PHE A 315 -15.52 12.60 -8.10
C PHE A 315 -15.33 12.69 -9.62
N ALA A 316 -16.16 13.47 -10.32
CA ALA A 316 -16.09 13.61 -11.77
C ALA A 316 -14.74 14.16 -12.24
N LEU A 317 -14.23 15.21 -11.57
CA LEU A 317 -12.92 15.78 -11.91
C LEU A 317 -11.77 14.81 -11.71
N LEU A 318 -11.79 14.02 -10.63
CA LEU A 318 -10.79 12.97 -10.41
C LEU A 318 -10.88 11.88 -11.47
N MET A 319 -12.09 11.43 -11.84
CA MET A 319 -12.26 10.41 -12.88
C MET A 319 -11.75 10.91 -14.24
N ILE A 320 -12.03 12.17 -14.59
CA ILE A 320 -11.52 12.82 -15.80
C ILE A 320 -9.99 12.89 -15.76
N ALA A 321 -9.40 13.29 -14.63
CA ALA A 321 -7.95 13.34 -14.46
C ALA A 321 -7.31 11.96 -14.63
N TYR A 322 -7.89 10.92 -14.03
CA TYR A 322 -7.44 9.53 -14.22
C TYR A 322 -7.55 9.09 -15.68
N PHE A 323 -8.67 9.37 -16.35
CA PHE A 323 -8.89 9.02 -17.75
C PHE A 323 -7.80 9.58 -18.65
N PHE A 324 -7.52 10.89 -18.54
CA PHE A 324 -6.47 11.52 -19.33
C PHE A 324 -5.07 11.04 -18.95
N THR A 325 -4.82 10.77 -17.67
CA THR A 325 -3.55 10.17 -17.21
C THR A 325 -3.33 8.81 -17.86
N ILE A 326 -4.32 7.90 -17.85
CA ILE A 326 -4.21 6.58 -18.47
C ILE A 326 -3.94 6.73 -19.98
N ARG A 327 -4.67 7.61 -20.67
CA ARG A 327 -4.45 7.87 -22.09
C ARG A 327 -3.02 8.36 -22.37
N ASN A 328 -2.48 9.23 -21.52
CA ASN A 328 -1.10 9.68 -21.64
C ASN A 328 -0.09 8.56 -21.41
N LEU A 329 -0.27 7.76 -20.36
CA LEU A 329 0.59 6.62 -20.05
C LEU A 329 0.60 5.57 -21.18
N VAL A 330 -0.54 5.33 -21.82
CA VAL A 330 -0.64 4.46 -23.00
C VAL A 330 0.05 5.07 -24.22
N LYS A 331 -0.07 6.39 -24.42
CA LYS A 331 0.56 7.10 -25.53
C LYS A 331 2.09 7.11 -25.41
N GLU A 332 2.61 7.30 -24.20
CA GLU A 332 4.05 7.33 -23.89
C GLU A 332 4.67 5.95 -23.65
N ASP A 333 3.89 4.87 -23.77
CA ASP A 333 4.29 3.48 -23.46
C ASP A 333 4.92 3.32 -22.06
N ARG A 334 4.37 4.04 -21.07
CA ARG A 334 4.82 4.04 -19.67
C ARG A 334 4.21 2.87 -18.90
N ARG A 335 4.70 1.68 -19.21
CA ARG A 335 4.09 0.40 -18.79
C ARG A 335 4.05 0.15 -17.29
N LYS A 336 5.06 0.63 -16.55
CA LYS A 336 5.16 0.38 -15.09
C LYS A 336 4.13 1.22 -14.35
N GLU A 337 4.05 2.50 -14.71
CA GLU A 337 3.04 3.42 -14.22
C GLU A 337 1.64 2.94 -14.57
N LEU A 338 1.48 2.41 -15.79
CA LEU A 338 0.22 1.84 -16.25
C LEU A 338 -0.18 0.61 -15.44
N ALA A 339 0.71 -0.36 -15.21
CA ALA A 339 0.42 -1.55 -14.39
C ALA A 339 -0.03 -1.18 -12.98
N ILE A 340 0.68 -0.23 -12.34
CA ILE A 340 0.32 0.26 -11.00
C ILE A 340 -1.03 0.97 -11.02
N THR A 341 -1.26 1.86 -12.00
CA THR A 341 -2.52 2.61 -12.11
C THR A 341 -3.71 1.67 -12.29
N LEU A 342 -3.63 0.74 -13.24
CA LEU A 342 -4.71 -0.20 -13.52
C LEU A 342 -4.94 -1.18 -12.36
N GLY A 343 -3.87 -1.71 -11.77
CA GLY A 343 -3.97 -2.60 -10.61
C GLY A 343 -4.71 -1.95 -9.45
N PHE A 344 -4.41 -0.68 -9.17
CA PHE A 344 -5.08 0.08 -8.11
C PHE A 344 -6.53 0.40 -8.48
N LEU A 345 -6.82 0.80 -9.73
CA LEU A 345 -8.20 1.05 -10.16
C LEU A 345 -9.09 -0.20 -10.05
N ILE A 346 -8.57 -1.38 -10.42
CA ILE A 346 -9.27 -2.66 -10.24
C ILE A 346 -9.48 -2.94 -8.75
N ALA A 347 -8.47 -2.68 -7.92
CA ALA A 347 -8.58 -2.80 -6.46
C ALA A 347 -9.69 -1.93 -5.87
N GLY A 348 -9.86 -0.72 -6.40
CA GLY A 348 -10.87 0.24 -5.96
C GLY A 348 -12.31 -0.26 -6.09
N ILE A 349 -12.56 -1.31 -6.88
CA ILE A 349 -13.87 -1.95 -6.99
C ILE A 349 -14.25 -2.70 -5.71
N SER A 350 -13.26 -3.23 -4.98
CA SER A 350 -13.50 -4.13 -3.84
C SER A 350 -13.08 -3.55 -2.50
N GLU A 351 -12.37 -2.43 -2.48
CA GLU A 351 -11.84 -1.82 -1.26
C GLU A 351 -11.91 -0.28 -1.38
N PRO A 352 -12.14 0.48 -0.28
CA PRO A 352 -12.27 1.93 -0.32
C PRO A 352 -10.92 2.70 -0.31
N PHE A 353 -9.79 2.00 -0.27
CA PHE A 353 -8.48 2.63 0.00
C PHE A 353 -8.01 3.64 -1.06
N LEU A 354 -8.57 3.61 -2.28
CA LEU A 354 -8.13 4.45 -3.39
C LEU A 354 -8.39 5.94 -3.12
N PHE A 355 -9.48 6.26 -2.41
CA PHE A 355 -9.87 7.64 -2.07
C PHE A 355 -10.12 7.90 -0.58
N ASN A 356 -10.19 6.86 0.27
CA ASN A 356 -10.33 7.02 1.72
C ASN A 356 -8.99 7.39 2.38
N THR A 357 -7.88 6.74 2.00
CA THR A 357 -6.56 6.95 2.63
C THR A 357 -5.48 7.26 1.60
N SER A 358 -5.42 8.50 1.16
CA SER A 358 -4.68 9.01 -0.02
C SER A 358 -3.26 8.49 -0.21
N PHE A 359 -2.45 8.45 0.85
CA PHE A 359 -1.04 8.07 0.76
C PHE A 359 -0.81 6.59 0.46
N LYS A 360 -1.87 5.76 0.57
CA LYS A 360 -1.83 4.38 0.09
C LYS A 360 -1.99 4.30 -1.42
N ASN A 361 -2.66 5.27 -2.04
CA ASN A 361 -2.90 5.30 -3.48
C ASN A 361 -1.75 5.98 -4.24
N VAL A 362 -0.69 5.21 -4.51
CA VAL A 362 0.48 5.70 -5.24
C VAL A 362 0.19 6.09 -6.69
N SER A 363 -0.95 5.66 -7.27
CA SER A 363 -1.32 6.07 -8.64
C SER A 363 -1.64 7.56 -8.76
N LEU A 364 -2.01 8.24 -7.65
CA LEU A 364 -2.21 9.69 -7.62
C LEU A 364 -0.94 10.48 -7.94
N ILE A 365 0.24 9.90 -7.72
CA ILE A 365 1.53 10.50 -8.11
C ILE A 365 1.57 10.71 -9.62
N PHE A 366 1.07 9.75 -10.40
CA PHE A 366 1.03 9.83 -11.85
C PHE A 366 -0.02 10.83 -12.33
N VAL A 367 -1.17 10.87 -11.66
CA VAL A 367 -2.24 11.85 -11.97
C VAL A 367 -1.75 13.28 -11.71
N GLY A 368 -1.12 13.53 -10.55
CA GLY A 368 -0.56 14.84 -10.23
C GLY A 368 0.57 15.26 -11.16
N SER A 369 1.47 14.33 -11.50
CA SER A 369 2.51 14.60 -12.50
C SER A 369 1.93 14.93 -13.86
N TYR A 370 0.93 14.16 -14.32
CA TYR A 370 0.29 14.41 -15.60
C TYR A 370 -0.35 15.80 -15.61
N LEU A 371 -1.20 16.12 -14.64
CA LEU A 371 -1.94 17.39 -14.60
C LEU A 371 -1.04 18.63 -14.54
N LEU A 372 0.08 18.55 -13.82
CA LEU A 372 0.91 19.72 -13.52
C LEU A 372 2.16 19.82 -14.40
N ASN A 373 2.69 18.71 -14.88
CA ASN A 373 3.94 18.67 -15.64
C ASN A 373 3.73 18.33 -17.14
N ASP A 374 2.76 17.45 -17.47
CA ASP A 374 2.65 16.86 -18.82
C ASP A 374 1.42 17.34 -19.62
N ALA A 375 0.33 17.71 -18.95
CA ALA A 375 -0.98 17.99 -19.57
C ALA A 375 -1.03 19.29 -20.39
N ASN A 376 0.03 20.11 -20.40
CA ASN A 376 0.05 21.38 -21.13
C ASN A 376 0.96 21.31 -22.38
N PRO A 377 0.41 21.12 -23.58
CA PRO A 377 1.14 21.17 -24.85
C PRO A 377 1.40 22.60 -25.36
N ILE A 378 0.86 23.64 -24.71
CA ILE A 378 1.13 25.04 -25.09
C ILE A 378 2.55 25.36 -24.66
N ARG A 379 3.46 25.20 -25.61
CA ARG A 379 4.85 25.68 -25.69
C ARG A 379 5.38 26.30 -24.38
N ARG A 380 6.39 25.63 -23.80
CA ARG A 380 7.36 26.16 -22.82
C ARG A 380 8.09 27.46 -23.24
N GLN A 381 7.67 28.11 -24.33
CA GLN A 381 8.25 29.32 -24.87
C GLN A 381 7.24 30.45 -24.67
N ASN A 382 7.58 31.38 -23.77
CA ASN A 382 6.91 32.66 -23.50
C ASN A 382 5.59 32.63 -22.69
N ILE A 383 5.57 31.94 -21.54
CA ILE A 383 4.48 32.11 -20.55
C ILE A 383 5.05 32.82 -19.32
N ALA A 384 4.36 33.87 -18.87
CA ALA A 384 4.68 34.57 -17.63
C ALA A 384 4.52 33.63 -16.44
N TRP A 385 5.59 33.46 -15.67
CA TRP A 385 5.59 32.65 -14.44
C TRP A 385 5.08 33.49 -13.28
N ILE A 386 4.05 33.01 -12.59
CA ILE A 386 3.48 33.64 -11.40
C ILE A 386 4.12 32.96 -10.19
N GLY A 387 4.87 33.70 -9.38
CA GLY A 387 5.48 33.15 -8.18
C GLY A 387 5.91 34.23 -7.20
N ILE A 388 5.80 33.93 -5.91
CA ILE A 388 6.07 34.87 -4.81
C ILE A 388 7.59 34.93 -4.53
N CYS A 389 8.31 33.82 -4.71
CA CYS A 389 9.73 33.71 -4.36
C CYS A 389 10.51 32.76 -5.30
N THR A 390 11.81 33.03 -5.48
CA THR A 390 12.74 32.20 -6.30
C THR A 390 13.53 31.16 -5.49
N LEU A 391 13.36 31.14 -4.17
CA LEU A 391 14.09 30.26 -3.24
C LEU A 391 13.82 28.76 -3.47
N GLY A 392 12.63 28.41 -3.96
CA GLY A 392 12.25 27.01 -4.20
C GLY A 392 13.04 26.31 -5.32
N ASP A 393 13.54 27.07 -6.29
CA ASP A 393 14.32 26.57 -7.43
C ASP A 393 15.81 26.35 -7.09
N ARG A 394 16.24 26.74 -5.88
CA ARG A 394 17.64 26.57 -5.47
C ARG A 394 18.00 25.08 -5.43
N SER A 395 19.04 24.73 -6.17
CA SER A 395 19.65 23.41 -6.14
C SER A 395 20.39 23.19 -4.82
N LEU A 396 20.02 22.16 -4.10
CA LEU A 396 20.73 21.67 -2.92
C LEU A 396 21.98 20.88 -3.33
N PRO A 397 23.04 20.88 -2.50
CA PRO A 397 24.24 20.10 -2.76
C PRO A 397 23.92 18.61 -2.93
N LYS A 398 24.62 17.95 -3.87
CA LYS A 398 24.52 16.51 -4.14
C LYS A 398 24.99 15.74 -2.91
N ASN A 399 24.08 15.33 -2.02
CA ASN A 399 24.25 14.28 -1.00
C ASN A 399 23.03 14.20 -0.06
N VAL A 400 21.82 14.00 -0.59
CA VAL A 400 20.64 13.84 0.28
C VAL A 400 20.56 12.39 0.78
N PRO A 401 20.42 12.16 2.09
CA PRO A 401 20.53 10.83 2.69
C PRO A 401 19.52 9.80 2.15
N ALA A 402 18.33 10.24 1.75
CA ALA A 402 17.29 9.35 1.22
C ALA A 402 17.67 8.71 -0.14
N GLU A 403 18.41 9.42 -1.00
CA GLU A 403 18.89 8.87 -2.28
C GLU A 403 19.95 7.80 -2.04
N LYS A 404 20.93 8.09 -1.19
CA LYS A 404 21.93 7.12 -0.77
C LYS A 404 21.30 5.90 -0.12
N LEU A 405 20.28 6.09 0.71
CA LEU A 405 19.60 4.98 1.38
C LEU A 405 18.78 4.13 0.42
N ALA A 406 18.05 4.74 -0.51
CA ALA A 406 17.32 4.02 -1.57
C ALA A 406 18.26 3.28 -2.51
N GLU A 407 19.37 3.91 -2.90
CA GLU A 407 20.42 3.26 -3.68
C GLU A 407 21.06 2.12 -2.90
N THR A 408 21.32 2.28 -1.60
CA THR A 408 21.86 1.23 -0.73
C THR A 408 20.87 0.07 -0.58
N LEU A 409 19.57 0.34 -0.45
CA LEU A 409 18.53 -0.68 -0.39
C LEU A 409 18.42 -1.43 -1.72
N LEU A 410 18.40 -0.72 -2.85
CA LEU A 410 18.38 -1.33 -4.18
C LEU A 410 19.67 -2.10 -4.49
N LEU A 411 20.82 -1.58 -4.08
CA LEU A 411 22.11 -2.27 -4.16
C LEU A 411 22.12 -3.49 -3.26
N GLY A 412 21.56 -3.41 -2.06
CA GLY A 412 21.39 -4.54 -1.15
C GLY A 412 20.55 -5.66 -1.77
N LEU A 413 19.38 -5.33 -2.32
CA LEU A 413 18.53 -6.29 -3.04
C LEU A 413 19.25 -6.88 -4.27
N LYS A 414 19.97 -6.05 -5.04
CA LYS A 414 20.76 -6.52 -6.18
C LYS A 414 21.95 -7.39 -5.76
N ARG A 415 22.60 -7.06 -4.63
CA ARG A 415 23.71 -7.83 -4.04
C ARG A 415 23.23 -9.15 -3.49
N ILE A 416 22.09 -9.19 -2.80
CA ILE A 416 21.45 -10.45 -2.40
C ILE A 416 21.17 -11.30 -3.64
N GLY A 417 20.62 -10.70 -4.70
CA GLY A 417 20.39 -11.39 -5.98
C GLY A 417 21.67 -11.84 -6.71
N ALA A 418 22.78 -11.12 -6.58
CA ALA A 418 24.07 -11.44 -7.21
C ALA A 418 24.91 -12.44 -6.39
N ALA A 419 24.92 -12.32 -5.06
CA ALA A 419 25.50 -13.29 -4.13
C ALA A 419 24.74 -14.63 -4.17
N ALA A 420 23.41 -14.56 -4.36
CA ALA A 420 22.58 -15.69 -4.76
C ALA A 420 22.75 -16.11 -6.24
N GLY A 421 23.76 -15.60 -6.94
CA GLY A 421 24.24 -16.14 -8.21
C GLY A 421 25.42 -17.09 -8.00
N GLU A 422 26.46 -16.63 -7.30
CA GLU A 422 27.73 -17.37 -7.13
C GLU A 422 27.72 -18.37 -5.96
N LYS A 423 27.01 -18.07 -4.86
CA LYS A 423 26.94 -18.94 -3.66
C LYS A 423 25.51 -19.23 -3.23
N LYS A 424 24.62 -19.24 -4.21
CA LYS A 424 23.17 -19.42 -4.03
C LYS A 424 22.79 -20.66 -3.24
N TYR A 425 23.52 -21.76 -3.47
CA TYR A 425 23.28 -23.01 -2.77
C TYR A 425 23.67 -22.95 -1.30
N LEU A 426 24.72 -22.21 -0.93
CA LEU A 426 25.12 -22.02 0.47
C LEU A 426 24.08 -21.17 1.22
N ILE A 427 23.68 -20.04 0.64
CA ILE A 427 22.67 -19.16 1.24
C ILE A 427 21.34 -19.90 1.37
N ALA A 428 20.93 -20.64 0.33
CA ALA A 428 19.73 -21.45 0.36
C ALA A 428 19.82 -22.58 1.39
N ALA A 429 20.93 -23.31 1.47
CA ALA A 429 21.11 -24.39 2.44
C ALA A 429 21.07 -23.89 3.88
N LEU A 430 21.76 -22.79 4.20
CA LEU A 430 21.73 -22.18 5.53
C LEU A 430 20.35 -21.65 5.88
N THR A 431 19.67 -21.02 4.92
CA THR A 431 18.29 -20.55 5.12
C THR A 431 17.36 -21.72 5.41
N CYS A 432 17.39 -22.78 4.59
CA CYS A 432 16.59 -23.98 4.79
C CYS A 432 16.89 -24.67 6.13
N ALA A 433 18.16 -24.79 6.50
CA ALA A 433 18.56 -25.35 7.79
C ALA A 433 17.98 -24.55 8.96
N CYS A 434 18.13 -23.22 8.94
CA CYS A 434 17.58 -22.37 10.00
C CYS A 434 16.04 -22.39 10.04
N VAL A 435 15.35 -22.43 8.89
CA VAL A 435 13.90 -22.58 8.80
C VAL A 435 13.44 -23.86 9.48
N VAL A 436 14.07 -25.00 9.15
CA VAL A 436 13.74 -26.32 9.74
C VAL A 436 14.03 -26.34 11.23
N ILE A 437 15.18 -25.82 11.65
CA ILE A 437 15.57 -25.75 13.07
C ILE A 437 14.57 -24.89 13.85
N GLY A 438 14.24 -23.70 13.36
CA GLY A 438 13.33 -22.79 14.06
C GLY A 438 11.90 -23.32 14.16
N GLY A 439 11.36 -23.87 13.06
CA GLY A 439 10.04 -24.48 13.05
C GLY A 439 9.97 -25.70 13.98
N THR A 440 10.97 -26.58 13.93
CA THR A 440 11.04 -27.78 14.79
C THR A 440 11.21 -27.39 16.26
N ALA A 441 12.09 -26.44 16.56
CA ALA A 441 12.30 -25.96 17.92
C ALA A 441 11.01 -25.36 18.50
N PHE A 442 10.27 -24.56 17.73
CA PHE A 442 8.97 -24.06 18.16
C PHE A 442 7.98 -25.21 18.39
N GLY A 443 7.87 -26.14 17.44
CA GLY A 443 6.95 -27.28 17.56
C GLY A 443 7.22 -28.18 18.78
N LEU A 444 8.48 -28.29 19.20
CA LEU A 444 8.87 -29.09 20.37
C LEU A 444 8.76 -28.34 21.70
N THR A 445 8.84 -27.00 21.70
CA THR A 445 8.91 -26.20 22.93
C THR A 445 7.65 -25.39 23.22
N ALA A 446 6.91 -24.98 22.20
CA ALA A 446 5.70 -24.20 22.36
C ALA A 446 4.51 -25.10 22.69
N GLN A 447 3.94 -24.92 23.87
CA GLN A 447 2.70 -25.60 24.26
C GLN A 447 1.54 -25.06 23.43
N MET A 448 0.78 -25.97 22.82
CA MET A 448 -0.46 -25.63 22.14
C MET A 448 -1.52 -25.26 23.20
N PRO A 449 -2.11 -24.06 23.15
CA PRO A 449 -3.17 -23.68 24.08
C PRO A 449 -4.35 -24.64 23.98
N LYS A 450 -5.12 -24.80 25.05
CA LYS A 450 -6.37 -25.58 24.99
C LYS A 450 -7.44 -24.86 24.19
N GLU A 451 -7.52 -23.56 24.40
CA GLU A 451 -8.54 -22.68 23.84
C GLU A 451 -8.09 -21.22 23.90
N TYR A 452 -8.74 -20.39 23.10
CA TYR A 452 -8.58 -18.95 23.09
C TYR A 452 -9.82 -18.26 23.62
N LEU A 453 -9.65 -17.30 24.51
CA LEU A 453 -10.70 -16.39 24.95
C LEU A 453 -10.42 -15.00 24.38
N VAL A 454 -11.39 -14.47 23.62
CA VAL A 454 -11.26 -13.20 22.90
C VAL A 454 -12.52 -12.35 23.06
N PRO A 455 -12.43 -11.01 23.03
CA PRO A 455 -13.60 -10.16 23.16
C PRO A 455 -14.64 -10.38 22.04
N LYS A 456 -15.92 -10.32 22.41
CA LYS A 456 -17.04 -10.34 21.45
C LYS A 456 -16.96 -9.19 20.44
N SER A 457 -16.43 -8.04 20.84
CA SER A 457 -16.32 -6.84 19.99
C SER A 457 -15.44 -7.03 18.76
N ILE A 458 -14.57 -8.05 18.73
CA ILE A 458 -13.70 -8.36 17.60
C ILE A 458 -14.20 -9.57 16.79
N CYS A 459 -15.41 -10.04 17.06
CA CYS A 459 -16.04 -11.17 16.40
C CYS A 459 -17.28 -10.71 15.62
N ASP A 460 -17.35 -11.05 14.32
CA ASP A 460 -18.50 -10.74 13.45
C ASP A 460 -19.72 -11.66 13.69
N TYR A 461 -19.75 -12.40 14.81
CA TYR A 461 -20.74 -13.45 15.05
C TYR A 461 -21.32 -13.33 16.45
N SER A 462 -22.65 -13.42 16.57
CA SER A 462 -23.38 -13.10 17.82
C SER A 462 -23.96 -14.32 18.55
N LEU A 463 -23.91 -15.52 17.97
CA LEU A 463 -24.62 -16.71 18.45
C LEU A 463 -23.76 -17.65 19.32
N GLN A 464 -22.68 -17.17 19.93
CA GLN A 464 -21.88 -17.93 20.89
C GLN A 464 -22.22 -17.55 22.34
N GLU A 465 -22.01 -18.50 23.26
CA GLU A 465 -22.13 -18.26 24.69
C GLU A 465 -21.10 -17.20 25.13
N VAL A 466 -21.57 -16.20 25.87
CA VAL A 466 -20.75 -15.07 26.34
C VAL A 466 -20.25 -15.37 27.74
N TYR A 467 -18.95 -15.22 27.95
CA TYR A 467 -18.30 -15.35 29.24
C TYR A 467 -17.86 -13.98 29.74
N TYR A 468 -18.01 -13.74 31.03
CA TYR A 468 -17.43 -12.60 31.74
C TYR A 468 -16.40 -13.15 32.70
N LEU A 469 -15.20 -12.58 32.69
CA LEU A 469 -14.08 -13.02 33.51
C LEU A 469 -13.67 -11.85 34.39
N ASP A 470 -13.51 -12.09 35.69
CA ASP A 470 -12.72 -11.20 36.53
C ASP A 470 -11.22 -11.47 36.35
N GLU A 471 -10.39 -10.64 36.99
CA GLU A 471 -8.93 -10.74 36.84
C GLU A 471 -8.39 -12.08 37.37
N GLU A 472 -8.98 -12.59 38.44
CA GLU A 472 -8.63 -13.89 39.03
C GLU A 472 -9.03 -15.07 38.12
N ALA A 473 -10.22 -15.03 37.54
CA ALA A 473 -10.73 -16.00 36.59
C ALA A 473 -9.89 -15.98 35.30
N ALA A 474 -9.52 -14.81 34.78
CA ALA A 474 -8.63 -14.70 33.64
C ALA A 474 -7.24 -15.27 33.94
N ALA A 475 -6.71 -15.08 35.16
CA ALA A 475 -5.45 -15.69 35.59
C ALA A 475 -5.57 -17.23 35.71
N LYS A 476 -6.69 -17.72 36.25
CA LYS A 476 -6.99 -19.15 36.38
C LYS A 476 -7.12 -19.84 35.02
N GLU A 477 -7.78 -19.21 34.05
CA GLU A 477 -7.87 -19.70 32.68
C GLU A 477 -6.48 -19.80 32.04
N ARG A 478 -5.61 -18.79 32.23
CA ARG A 478 -4.22 -18.86 31.78
C ARG A 478 -3.43 -20.00 32.42
N ALA A 479 -3.58 -20.19 33.73
CA ALA A 479 -2.95 -21.30 34.45
C ALA A 479 -3.45 -22.68 33.98
N ASN A 480 -4.71 -22.77 33.56
CA ASN A 480 -5.31 -23.98 33.02
C ASN A 480 -4.89 -24.30 31.58
N GLY A 481 -4.11 -23.43 30.93
CA GLY A 481 -3.60 -23.59 29.57
C GLY A 481 -4.44 -22.92 28.48
N SER A 482 -5.37 -22.03 28.84
CA SER A 482 -6.14 -21.20 27.91
C SER A 482 -5.40 -19.89 27.62
N GLU A 483 -5.46 -19.37 26.39
CA GLU A 483 -4.87 -18.07 26.05
C GLU A 483 -5.95 -16.97 26.02
N VAL A 484 -5.88 -16.04 26.97
CA VAL A 484 -6.81 -14.89 27.08
C VAL A 484 -6.19 -13.67 26.40
N LEU A 485 -6.74 -13.27 25.25
CA LEU A 485 -6.27 -12.15 24.44
C LEU A 485 -7.13 -10.90 24.63
N TYR A 486 -6.52 -9.72 24.62
CA TYR A 486 -7.19 -8.40 24.67
C TYR A 486 -8.23 -8.26 25.79
N TYR A 487 -7.93 -8.76 26.99
CA TYR A 487 -8.79 -8.57 28.16
C TYR A 487 -8.82 -7.09 28.57
N MET A 488 -10.03 -6.53 28.72
CA MET A 488 -10.25 -5.10 29.03
C MET A 488 -11.02 -4.88 30.35
N GLY A 489 -11.19 -5.93 31.16
CA GLY A 489 -11.87 -5.89 32.46
C GLY A 489 -13.14 -6.74 32.52
N GLU A 490 -13.75 -6.78 33.72
CA GLU A 490 -14.85 -7.66 34.11
C GLU A 490 -16.11 -7.54 33.24
N GLU A 491 -16.42 -6.34 32.77
CA GLU A 491 -17.59 -6.09 31.93
C GLU A 491 -17.39 -6.49 30.46
N THR A 492 -16.20 -6.98 30.10
CA THR A 492 -15.88 -7.33 28.71
C THR A 492 -16.49 -8.68 28.36
N PRO A 493 -17.48 -8.76 27.43
CA PRO A 493 -18.00 -10.04 26.97
C PRO A 493 -16.95 -10.78 26.14
N MET A 494 -16.64 -12.02 26.49
CA MET A 494 -15.64 -12.86 25.85
C MET A 494 -16.26 -14.10 25.19
N PHE A 495 -15.70 -14.52 24.07
CA PHE A 495 -16.01 -15.79 23.39
C PHE A 495 -14.84 -16.76 23.46
N ARG A 496 -15.19 -18.04 23.51
CA ARG A 496 -14.26 -19.16 23.58
C ARG A 496 -14.14 -19.85 22.23
N PHE A 497 -12.90 -20.07 21.79
CA PHE A 497 -12.57 -20.75 20.54
C PHE A 497 -11.63 -21.92 20.81
N SER A 498 -11.98 -23.11 20.31
CA SER A 498 -11.23 -24.35 20.48
C SER A 498 -11.11 -25.12 19.15
N GLY A 499 -10.39 -26.24 19.16
CA GLY A 499 -10.26 -27.12 17.99
C GLY A 499 -9.43 -26.50 16.86
N VAL A 500 -10.00 -26.46 15.65
CA VAL A 500 -9.27 -26.05 14.42
C VAL A 500 -8.67 -24.65 14.55
N THR A 501 -9.35 -23.71 15.21
CA THR A 501 -8.83 -22.35 15.44
C THR A 501 -7.49 -22.37 16.16
N VAL A 502 -7.38 -23.19 17.22
CA VAL A 502 -6.16 -23.34 18.00
C VAL A 502 -5.06 -23.97 17.16
N THR A 503 -5.37 -25.01 16.39
CA THR A 503 -4.39 -25.68 15.53
C THR A 503 -3.81 -24.71 14.50
N VAL A 504 -4.65 -23.87 13.89
CA VAL A 504 -4.21 -22.86 12.92
C VAL A 504 -3.29 -21.84 13.56
N GLU A 505 -3.60 -21.34 14.77
CA GLU A 505 -2.73 -20.40 15.47
C GLU A 505 -1.39 -21.01 15.88
N TRP A 506 -1.39 -22.25 16.37
CA TRP A 506 -0.16 -22.95 16.70
C TRP A 506 0.72 -23.18 15.47
N MET A 507 0.13 -23.58 14.33
CA MET A 507 0.84 -23.67 13.06
C MET A 507 1.39 -22.32 12.59
N ARG A 508 0.65 -21.21 12.80
CA ARG A 508 1.15 -19.86 12.51
C ARG A 508 2.33 -19.48 13.37
N GLY A 509 2.32 -19.85 14.67
CA GLY A 509 3.47 -19.68 15.55
C GLY A 509 4.72 -20.39 15.02
N MET A 510 4.57 -21.64 14.57
CA MET A 510 5.64 -22.42 13.95
C MET A 510 6.17 -21.76 12.67
N ILE A 511 5.27 -21.30 11.79
CA ILE A 511 5.64 -20.57 10.56
C ILE A 511 6.36 -19.27 10.91
N GLY A 512 5.89 -18.54 11.92
CA GLY A 512 6.50 -17.30 12.40
C GLY A 512 7.94 -17.53 12.89
N ALA A 513 8.16 -18.55 13.71
CA ALA A 513 9.49 -18.95 14.16
C ALA A 513 10.39 -19.32 12.98
N ALA A 514 9.89 -20.11 12.04
CA ALA A 514 10.60 -20.51 10.84
C ALA A 514 11.00 -19.32 9.93
N ILE A 515 10.14 -18.30 9.83
CA ILE A 515 10.44 -17.04 9.11
C ILE A 515 11.57 -16.28 9.81
N LEU A 516 11.49 -16.11 11.14
CA LEU A 516 12.51 -15.38 11.90
C LEU A 516 13.88 -16.05 11.82
N THR A 517 13.95 -17.36 12.05
CA THR A 517 15.21 -18.10 11.96
C THR A 517 15.70 -18.19 10.52
N GLY A 518 14.81 -18.34 9.54
CA GLY A 518 15.16 -18.30 8.12
C GLY A 518 15.80 -16.97 7.72
N ALA A 519 15.23 -15.84 8.16
CA ALA A 519 15.81 -14.52 7.91
C ALA A 519 17.20 -14.38 8.54
N ALA A 520 17.39 -14.86 9.77
CA ALA A 520 18.71 -14.92 10.41
C ALA A 520 19.69 -15.80 9.62
N GLY A 521 19.24 -16.96 9.13
CA GLY A 521 20.02 -17.87 8.29
C GLY A 521 20.44 -17.24 6.96
N THR A 522 19.55 -16.49 6.31
CA THR A 522 19.89 -15.72 5.10
C THR A 522 20.94 -14.66 5.39
N LEU A 523 20.80 -13.90 6.47
CA LEU A 523 21.78 -12.88 6.87
C LEU A 523 23.15 -13.51 7.15
N LEU A 524 23.21 -14.59 7.92
CA LEU A 524 24.43 -15.35 8.19
C LEU A 524 25.06 -15.87 6.88
N GLY A 525 24.26 -16.48 6.00
CA GLY A 525 24.73 -17.00 4.72
C GLY A 525 25.29 -15.91 3.81
N THR A 526 24.64 -14.75 3.75
CA THR A 526 25.16 -13.59 2.99
C THR A 526 26.46 -13.06 3.57
N GLY A 527 26.56 -12.92 4.91
CA GLY A 527 27.79 -12.48 5.57
C GLY A 527 28.96 -13.43 5.34
N ILE A 528 28.73 -14.75 5.45
CA ILE A 528 29.75 -15.77 5.16
C ILE A 528 30.17 -15.71 3.69
N ALA A 529 29.21 -15.58 2.76
CA ALA A 529 29.49 -15.47 1.34
C ALA A 529 30.40 -14.26 1.02
N GLU A 530 30.09 -13.09 1.59
CA GLU A 530 30.89 -11.87 1.42
C GLU A 530 32.30 -12.00 2.01
N ILE A 531 32.45 -12.61 3.20
CA ILE A 531 33.76 -12.85 3.82
C ILE A 531 34.63 -13.75 2.92
N LEU A 532 34.04 -14.82 2.41
CA LEU A 532 34.74 -15.75 1.52
C LEU A 532 35.11 -15.11 0.17
N GLU A 533 34.27 -14.23 -0.38
CA GLU A 533 34.58 -13.48 -1.60
C GLU A 533 35.73 -12.48 -1.38
N LYS A 534 35.73 -11.76 -0.25
CA LYS A 534 36.83 -10.87 0.13
C LYS A 534 38.15 -11.62 0.32
N ARG A 535 38.12 -12.85 0.88
CA ARG A 535 39.32 -13.70 1.01
C ARG A 535 39.84 -14.14 -0.35
N ARG A 536 38.96 -14.54 -1.28
CA ARG A 536 39.34 -14.96 -2.65
C ARG A 536 39.96 -13.80 -3.47
N LYS A 537 39.43 -12.58 -3.31
CA LYS A 537 40.03 -11.37 -3.94
C LYS A 537 41.38 -11.00 -3.34
N LYS A 538 41.61 -11.24 -2.04
CA LYS A 538 42.91 -11.03 -1.39
C LYS A 538 43.95 -12.10 -1.74
N SER A 539 43.54 -13.31 -2.11
CA SER A 539 44.46 -14.41 -2.44
C SER A 539 44.89 -14.45 -3.92
N GLY A 540 44.52 -13.47 -4.74
CA GLY A 540 45.06 -13.29 -6.10
C GLY A 540 44.72 -14.40 -7.12
N GLN A 541 43.78 -15.31 -6.83
CA GLN A 541 43.39 -16.36 -7.76
C GLN A 541 42.33 -15.84 -8.75
N TYR A 542 42.79 -15.18 -9.82
CA TYR A 542 42.13 -15.23 -11.11
C TYR A 542 42.77 -16.39 -11.88
N GLU A 543 42.05 -17.51 -11.96
CA GLU A 543 42.14 -18.46 -13.08
C GLU A 543 40.77 -18.49 -13.75
#